data_AF-A0A8T7HG61-F1
#
_entry.id   AF-A0A8T7HG61-F1
#
_cell.length_a   1.000
_cell.length_b   1.000
_cell.length_c   1.000
_cell.angle_alpha   90.00
_cell.angle_beta   90.00
_cell.angle_gamma   90.00
#
_symmetry.space_group_name_H-M   'P 1'
#
loop_
_entity.id
_entity.type
_entity.pdbx_description
1 polymer ?
#
loop_
_entity_poly.entity_id
_entity_poly.type
_entity_poly.pdbx_seq_one_letter_code
_entity_poly.pdbx_strand_id
1 'polypeptide(L)' 'SIYGGGGPGIFNGNHVVTRHANGVAIPCVVAAAALDAGTQMFSPENTSKIFADTYGKIDVFNKPINQIANGA' A
#
# COMPACT_ATOMS: atom_id res chain seq x y z
N SER A 1 2.98 0.15 -20.03
CA SER A 1 2.31 0.14 -21.35
C SER A 1 1.46 1.40 -21.45
N ILE A 2 0.78 1.63 -22.59
CA ILE A 2 -0.05 2.85 -22.80
C ILE A 2 -1.51 2.69 -22.35
N TYR A 3 -1.93 1.48 -21.99
CA TYR A 3 -3.35 1.11 -21.87
C TYR A 3 -3.96 1.36 -20.48
N GLY A 4 -3.25 2.06 -19.60
CA GLY A 4 -3.68 2.34 -18.23
C GLY A 4 -2.87 1.60 -17.17
N GLY A 5 -3.36 1.66 -15.92
CA GLY A 5 -2.57 1.29 -14.74
C GLY A 5 -1.59 2.41 -14.37
N GLY A 6 -0.42 2.05 -13.84
CA GLY A 6 0.61 2.99 -13.42
C GLY A 6 1.69 2.32 -12.58
N GLY A 7 2.34 3.09 -11.70
CA GLY A 7 3.31 2.54 -10.74
C GLY A 7 2.65 1.64 -9.70
N PRO A 8 3.41 0.79 -8.99
CA PRO A 8 2.85 -0.18 -8.04
C PRO A 8 1.93 0.43 -6.97
N GLY A 9 2.27 1.62 -6.47
CA GLY A 9 1.57 2.29 -5.36
C GLY A 9 0.15 2.76 -5.65
N ILE A 10 -0.31 2.76 -6.92
CA ILE A 10 -1.69 3.15 -7.27
C ILE A 10 -2.66 1.97 -7.42
N PHE A 11 -2.16 0.73 -7.37
CA PHE A 11 -2.99 -0.47 -7.42
C PHE A 11 -3.59 -0.81 -6.04
N ASN A 12 -4.71 -1.53 -6.04
CA ASN A 12 -5.36 -2.03 -4.82
C ASN A 12 -6.16 -3.31 -5.13
N GLY A 13 -6.67 -3.98 -4.10
CA GLY A 13 -7.38 -5.26 -4.23
C GLY A 13 -8.70 -5.20 -5.00
N ASN A 14 -9.25 -4.01 -5.23
CA ASN A 14 -10.45 -3.82 -6.05
C ASN A 14 -10.15 -3.39 -7.50
N HIS A 15 -8.94 -2.87 -7.75
CA HIS A 15 -8.55 -2.42 -9.08
C HIS A 15 -8.61 -3.58 -10.08
N VAL A 16 -9.25 -3.36 -11.25
CA VAL A 16 -9.57 -4.43 -12.20
C VAL A 16 -8.37 -5.26 -12.62
N VAL A 17 -7.18 -4.65 -12.71
CA VAL A 17 -5.93 -5.34 -13.07
C VAL A 17 -5.41 -6.27 -11.96
N THR A 18 -5.71 -5.99 -10.69
CA THR A 18 -5.09 -6.66 -9.54
C THR A 18 -6.07 -7.35 -8.60
N ARG A 19 -7.37 -7.34 -8.90
CA ARG A 19 -8.43 -7.98 -8.09
C ARG A 19 -8.54 -9.50 -8.23
N HIS A 20 -7.72 -10.11 -9.09
CA HIS A 20 -7.88 -11.52 -9.46
C HIS A 20 -7.25 -12.50 -8.45
N ALA A 21 -6.22 -12.06 -7.73
CA ALA A 21 -5.54 -12.89 -6.75
C ALA A 21 -6.15 -12.65 -5.37
N ASN A 22 -6.91 -13.64 -4.87
CA ASN A 22 -7.69 -13.59 -3.63
C ASN A 22 -6.83 -13.28 -2.38
N GLY A 23 -6.53 -12.01 -2.15
CA GLY A 23 -5.79 -11.50 -0.99
C GLY A 23 -4.27 -11.70 -1.01
N VAL A 24 -3.73 -12.52 -1.91
CA VAL A 24 -2.32 -12.93 -1.85
C VAL A 24 -1.35 -12.06 -2.64
N ALA A 25 -1.80 -11.28 -3.63
CA ALA A 25 -0.90 -10.49 -4.47
C ALA A 25 -0.63 -9.08 -3.93
N ILE A 26 -1.67 -8.38 -3.48
CA ILE A 26 -1.56 -6.97 -3.02
C ILE A 26 -0.59 -6.79 -1.84
N PRO A 27 -0.50 -7.70 -0.85
CA PRO A 27 0.50 -7.55 0.21
C PRO A 27 1.95 -7.45 -0.32
N CYS A 28 2.28 -8.16 -1.39
CA CYS A 28 3.60 -8.05 -2.03
C CYS A 28 3.81 -6.69 -2.72
N VAL A 29 2.75 -6.13 -3.31
CA VAL A 29 2.79 -4.79 -3.93
C VAL A 29 3.02 -3.71 -2.87
N VAL A 30 2.36 -3.83 -1.71
CA VAL A 30 2.57 -2.91 -0.57
C VAL A 30 4.02 -2.99 -0.08
N ALA A 31 4.57 -4.20 0.08
CA ALA A 31 5.98 -4.38 0.46
C ALA A 31 6.94 -3.76 -0.55
N ALA A 32 6.68 -3.92 -1.86
CA ALA A 32 7.50 -3.32 -2.91
C ALA A 32 7.45 -1.78 -2.88
N ALA A 33 6.27 -1.19 -2.67
CA ALA A 33 6.12 0.26 -2.56
C ALA A 33 6.78 0.82 -1.28
N ALA A 34 6.78 0.07 -0.18
CA ALA A 34 7.44 0.47 1.07
C ALA A 34 8.99 0.40 1.00
N LEU A 35 9.53 -0.49 0.15
CA LEU A 35 10.97 -0.60 -0.11
C LEU A 35 11.45 0.33 -1.22
N ASP A 36 10.56 1.09 -1.86
CA ASP A 36 10.93 2.04 -2.91
C ASP A 36 11.74 3.21 -2.33
N ALA A 37 12.94 3.43 -2.86
CA ALA A 37 13.83 4.49 -2.42
C ALA A 37 13.56 5.83 -3.12
N GLY A 38 12.30 6.10 -3.50
CA GLY A 38 11.89 7.32 -4.19
C GLY A 38 12.04 7.26 -5.72
N THR A 39 11.84 6.08 -6.32
CA THR A 39 11.92 5.92 -7.78
C THR A 39 10.60 6.25 -8.47
N GLN A 40 9.48 6.27 -7.73
CA GLN A 40 8.15 6.48 -8.28
C GLN A 40 7.74 7.95 -8.31
N MET A 41 7.17 8.38 -9.45
CA MET A 41 6.51 9.70 -9.55
C MET A 41 5.22 9.75 -8.72
N PHE A 42 4.40 8.70 -8.81
CA PHE A 42 3.17 8.55 -8.01
C PHE A 42 3.46 7.78 -6.73
N SER A 43 4.32 8.34 -5.88
CA SER A 43 4.70 7.75 -4.60
C SER A 43 3.63 7.95 -3.50
N PRO A 44 3.73 7.27 -2.35
CA PRO A 44 2.85 7.52 -1.20
C PRO A 44 2.86 8.99 -0.73
N GLU A 45 4.00 9.68 -0.80
CA GLU A 45 4.12 11.10 -0.43
C GLU A 45 3.31 12.01 -1.36
N ASN A 46 3.18 11.63 -2.64
CA ASN A 46 2.47 12.41 -3.64
C ASN A 46 0.98 12.07 -3.74
N THR A 47 0.58 10.86 -3.35
CA THR A 47 -0.81 10.38 -3.51
C THR A 47 -1.58 10.23 -2.20
N SER A 48 -0.87 10.02 -1.09
CA SER A 48 -1.44 9.54 0.17
C SER A 48 -0.95 10.31 1.40
N LYS A 49 -0.40 11.52 1.22
CA LYS A 49 0.17 12.33 2.30
C LYS A 49 -0.76 12.50 3.52
N ILE A 50 -2.01 12.88 3.27
CA ILE A 50 -3.00 13.10 4.34
C ILE A 50 -3.28 11.80 5.12
N PHE A 51 -3.27 10.65 4.44
CA PHE A 51 -3.45 9.36 5.11
C PHE A 51 -2.30 9.07 6.07
N ALA A 52 -1.05 9.29 5.64
CA ALA A 52 0.11 9.14 6.51
C ALA A 52 0.05 10.09 7.72
N ASP A 53 -0.24 11.37 7.49
CA ASP A 53 -0.27 12.40 8.54
C ASP A 53 -1.41 12.22 9.56
N THR A 54 -2.50 11.55 9.16
CA THR A 54 -3.70 11.34 9.98
C THR A 54 -3.70 9.94 10.61
N TYR A 55 -3.69 8.89 9.78
CA TYR A 55 -3.81 7.50 10.22
C TYR A 55 -2.48 6.88 10.65
N GLY A 56 -1.34 7.36 10.14
CA GLY A 56 -0.02 6.88 10.54
C GLY A 56 0.32 7.13 12.02
N LYS A 57 -0.44 8.00 12.68
CA LYS A 57 -0.32 8.28 14.13
C LYS A 57 -1.10 7.29 15.00
N ILE A 58 -1.95 6.44 14.42
CA ILE A 58 -2.79 5.49 15.15
C ILE A 58 -2.09 4.13 15.16
N ASP A 59 -1.73 3.64 16.35
CA ASP A 59 -0.90 2.43 16.50
C ASP A 59 -1.52 1.16 15.87
N VAL A 60 -2.85 1.04 15.86
CA VAL A 60 -3.55 -0.11 15.23
C VAL A 60 -3.29 -0.18 13.73
N PHE A 61 -3.06 0.97 13.08
CA PHE A 61 -2.77 1.05 11.65
C PHE A 61 -1.28 1.10 11.35
N ASN A 62 -0.48 1.72 12.21
CA ASN A 62 0.96 1.90 12.00
C ASN A 62 1.79 0.66 12.41
N LYS A 63 1.33 -0.09 13.43
CA LYS A 63 2.03 -1.28 13.94
C LYS A 63 1.10 -2.49 14.02
N PRO A 64 0.38 -2.85 12.95
CA PRO A 64 -0.70 -3.83 13.00
C PRO A 64 -0.22 -5.22 13.43
N ILE A 65 0.97 -5.66 13.01
CA ILE A 65 1.53 -6.96 13.37
C ILE A 65 1.72 -7.08 14.89
N ASN A 66 2.28 -6.05 15.52
CA ASN A 66 2.50 -6.04 16.97
C ASN A 66 1.17 -6.02 17.73
N GLN A 67 0.20 -5.24 17.25
CA GLN A 67 -1.12 -5.12 17.87
C GLN A 67 -1.89 -6.45 17.81
N ILE A 68 -1.83 -7.15 16.67
CA ILE A 68 -2.43 -8.47 16.51
C ILE A 68 -1.73 -9.51 17.40
N ALA A 69 -0.40 -9.53 17.42
CA ALA A 69 0.36 -10.50 18.21
C ALA A 69 0.12 -10.37 19.72
N ASN A 70 -0.09 -9.15 20.23
CA ASN A 70 -0.39 -8.91 21.65
C ASN A 70 -1.86 -9.18 22.02
N GLY A 71 -2.77 -9.17 21.04
CA GLY A 71 -4.20 -9.42 21.24
C GLY A 71 -4.63 -10.87 20.98
N ALA A 72 -3.73 -11.70 20.45
CA ALA A 72 -3.91 -13.12 20.20
C ALA A 72 -3.39 -13.95 21.38
#